data_AF-A0A7V3T616-F1
#
_entry.id   AF-A0A7V3T616-F1
#
_cell.length_a   1.000
_cell.length_b   1.000
_cell.length_c   1.000
_cell.angle_alpha   90.00
_cell.angle_beta   90.00
_cell.angle_gamma   90.00
#
_symmetry.space_group_name_H-M   'P 1'
#
loop_
_entity.id
_entity.type
_entity.pdbx_description
1 polymer ?
#
loop_
_entity_poly.entity_id
_entity_poly.type
_entity_poly.pdbx_seq_one_letter_code
_entity_poly.pdbx_strand_id
1 'polypeptide(L)'
;MCTECGCGLSGEPAQGGRQSMVHGPEHPHVHSSEAGTGPGSHSQVVPVQRALLEKNQRLAERNRGFFRAKNLLVLNIMSAPGSGKTTFIEATAQALAGRARLGVIVGDLATDNDAARLRAAGIPAIQVSTGTVCHLDAAMVSRAAQQLDLDSLDLLCIENVGNLVCPADFDLGEDLRVVLMSVTEGEDKPLKYPPLFHSAHVAVLTKCDLAAAAGFNRDLALANLRRISHHARIFEVSARTGDGMAAWAEYLLRVRQAPKPDD
;
A
#
# COMPACT_ATOMS: atom_id res chain seq x y z
N MET A 1 -6.96 -3.74 43.51
CA MET A 1 -6.51 -5.13 43.28
C MET A 1 -5.39 -5.07 42.26
N CYS A 2 -4.20 -5.44 42.75
CA CYS A 2 -2.92 -5.73 42.07
C CYS A 2 -2.39 -4.80 40.95
N THR A 3 -1.55 -3.88 41.42
CA THR A 3 -0.15 -3.62 41.01
C THR A 3 0.67 -4.84 40.57
N GLU A 4 1.55 -4.64 39.57
CA GLU A 4 2.96 -5.08 39.41
C GLU A 4 3.39 -4.77 37.96
N CYS A 5 4.60 -4.34 37.57
CA CYS A 5 5.93 -4.05 38.13
C CYS A 5 6.71 -3.42 36.92
N GLY A 6 7.61 -2.42 36.96
CA GLY A 6 8.49 -1.92 38.00
C GLY A 6 9.97 -2.27 37.71
N CYS A 7 10.64 -1.64 36.73
CA CYS A 7 12.11 -1.64 36.56
C CYS A 7 12.51 -0.34 35.82
N GLY A 8 13.18 0.68 36.35
CA GLY A 8 14.09 0.76 37.49
C GLY A 8 15.53 0.86 37.00
N LEU A 9 15.95 2.00 36.44
CA LEU A 9 17.36 2.33 36.18
C LEU A 9 17.73 3.59 36.94
N SER A 10 18.18 3.41 38.18
CA SER A 10 18.87 4.42 38.98
C SER A 10 20.29 3.95 39.21
N GLY A 11 21.23 4.58 38.50
CA GLY A 11 22.67 4.51 38.78
C GLY A 11 23.18 5.91 39.07
N GLU A 12 23.48 6.19 40.34
CA GLU A 12 24.22 7.37 40.77
C GLU A 12 25.69 7.29 40.32
N PRO A 13 26.38 8.45 40.23
CA PRO A 13 27.74 8.47 40.73
C PRO A 13 28.00 9.63 41.71
N ALA A 14 28.58 9.22 42.84
CA ALA A 14 29.70 9.81 43.58
C ALA A 14 29.81 11.34 43.80
N GLN A 15 29.88 11.69 45.08
CA GLN A 15 30.22 12.99 45.67
C GLN A 15 31.67 13.44 45.38
N GLY A 16 31.90 14.76 45.29
CA GLY A 16 33.24 15.35 45.22
C GLY A 16 33.31 16.90 45.32
N GLY A 17 33.15 17.42 46.54
CA GLY A 17 33.83 18.59 47.14
C GLY A 17 34.24 19.88 46.39
N ARG A 18 33.73 21.00 46.96
CA ARG A 18 34.40 22.26 47.40
C ARG A 18 34.60 23.47 46.45
N GLN A 19 33.93 24.56 46.87
CA GLN A 19 34.44 25.89 47.27
C GLN A 19 34.25 27.13 46.34
N SER A 20 33.51 28.10 46.92
CA SER A 20 33.83 29.54 47.08
C SER A 20 32.92 30.58 46.41
N MET A 21 32.53 31.55 47.25
CA MET A 21 31.52 32.59 47.11
C MET A 21 31.93 33.79 46.24
N VAL A 22 30.94 34.45 45.61
CA VAL A 22 30.91 35.91 45.40
C VAL A 22 29.46 36.43 45.50
N HIS A 23 29.24 37.48 46.30
CA HIS A 23 27.97 38.17 46.54
C HIS A 23 27.59 39.18 45.44
N GLY A 24 26.27 39.40 45.23
CA GLY A 24 25.68 40.56 44.53
C GLY A 24 24.15 40.54 44.64
N PRO A 25 23.45 41.70 44.71
CA PRO A 25 22.34 41.93 45.63
C PRO A 25 20.92 41.59 45.10
N GLU A 26 20.01 41.53 46.07
CA GLU A 26 18.58 41.24 45.98
C GLU A 26 17.77 42.29 45.19
N HIS A 27 16.87 41.81 44.33
CA HIS A 27 15.71 42.56 43.83
C HIS A 27 14.46 41.66 43.92
N PRO A 28 13.42 42.04 44.67
CA PRO A 28 12.18 41.28 44.72
C PRO A 28 11.24 41.73 43.59
N HIS A 29 11.02 40.87 42.60
CA HIS A 29 9.90 41.01 41.67
C HIS A 29 8.87 39.92 41.94
N VAL A 30 7.75 40.34 42.51
CA VAL A 30 6.51 39.58 42.65
C VAL A 30 5.71 39.80 41.37
N HIS A 31 5.42 38.75 40.59
CA HIS A 31 4.28 38.73 39.68
C HIS A 31 3.68 37.31 39.57
N SER A 32 2.59 37.13 40.31
CA SER A 32 1.31 36.54 39.91
C SER A 32 1.29 35.29 39.03
N SER A 33 0.80 34.23 39.67
CA SER A 33 0.05 33.10 39.12
C SER A 33 -0.95 33.49 38.03
N GLU A 34 -0.90 32.80 36.89
CA GLU A 34 -2.07 32.42 36.07
C GLU A 34 -1.62 31.44 34.97
N ALA A 35 -1.47 30.16 35.33
CA ALA A 35 -1.35 29.09 34.35
C ALA A 35 -2.76 28.61 34.00
N GLY A 36 -3.36 29.23 32.98
CA GLY A 36 -4.56 28.73 32.32
C GLY A 36 -4.25 27.42 31.60
N THR A 37 -4.49 26.29 32.25
CA THR A 37 -4.51 24.98 31.60
C THR A 37 -5.83 24.80 30.84
N GLY A 38 -5.86 25.26 29.59
CA GLY A 38 -6.88 24.82 28.63
C GLY A 38 -6.62 23.37 28.22
N PRO A 39 -7.61 22.46 28.27
CA PRO A 39 -7.40 21.08 27.86
C PRO A 39 -7.28 21.02 26.33
N GLY A 40 -6.09 20.64 25.86
CA GLY A 40 -5.81 20.35 24.46
C GLY A 40 -6.74 19.27 23.92
N SER A 41 -7.37 19.59 22.79
CA SER A 41 -8.25 18.76 21.98
C SER A 41 -7.55 17.48 21.48
N HIS A 42 -7.60 16.40 22.29
CA HIS A 42 -7.16 15.06 21.88
C HIS A 42 -8.30 14.07 21.61
N SER A 43 -9.57 14.51 21.64
CA SER A 43 -10.75 13.62 21.56
C SER A 43 -11.37 13.46 20.17
N GLN A 44 -11.06 14.34 19.20
CA GLN A 44 -11.78 14.38 17.91
C GLN A 44 -11.11 13.66 16.73
N VAL A 45 -9.82 13.28 16.83
CA VAL A 45 -9.08 12.68 15.70
C VAL A 45 -9.51 11.23 15.44
N VAL A 46 -9.70 10.44 16.50
CA VAL A 46 -10.07 9.02 16.40
C VAL A 46 -11.48 8.81 15.81
N PRO A 47 -12.51 9.57 16.22
CA PRO A 47 -13.86 9.42 15.63
C PRO A 47 -13.92 9.74 14.13
N VAL A 48 -13.22 10.77 13.66
CA VAL A 48 -13.26 11.21 12.26
C VAL A 48 -12.58 10.20 11.34
N GLN A 49 -11.40 9.69 11.72
CA GLN A 49 -10.68 8.67 10.93
C GLN A 49 -11.51 7.40 10.74
N ARG A 50 -12.16 6.93 11.81
CA ARG A 50 -13.04 5.76 11.77
C ARG A 50 -14.23 5.97 10.83
N ALA A 51 -14.89 7.12 10.91
CA ALA A 51 -16.03 7.43 10.05
C ALA A 51 -15.66 7.48 8.57
N LEU A 52 -14.45 7.96 8.24
CA LEU A 52 -13.93 7.96 6.86
C LEU A 52 -13.72 6.54 6.34
N LEU A 53 -13.08 5.67 7.12
CA LEU A 53 -12.85 4.27 6.73
C LEU A 53 -14.16 3.49 6.61
N GLU A 54 -15.12 3.70 7.52
CA GLU A 54 -16.45 3.08 7.44
C GLU A 54 -17.25 3.57 6.22
N LYS A 55 -17.10 4.84 5.83
CA LYS A 55 -17.66 5.34 4.58
C LYS A 55 -16.99 4.69 3.36
N ASN A 56 -15.66 4.57 3.37
CA ASN A 56 -14.92 3.91 2.30
C ASN A 56 -15.36 2.45 2.14
N GLN A 57 -15.51 1.72 3.25
CA GLN A 57 -15.90 0.31 3.23
C GLN A 57 -17.25 0.08 2.54
N ARG A 58 -18.25 0.91 2.85
CA ARG A 58 -19.57 0.85 2.18
C ARG A 58 -19.48 1.11 0.68
N LEU A 59 -18.59 2.00 0.25
CA LEU A 59 -18.37 2.28 -1.17
C LEU A 59 -17.59 1.14 -1.85
N ALA A 60 -16.63 0.53 -1.15
CA ALA A 60 -15.89 -0.62 -1.63
C ALA A 60 -16.80 -1.83 -1.84
N GLU A 61 -17.73 -2.10 -0.93
CA GLU A 61 -18.75 -3.14 -1.09
C GLU A 61 -19.65 -2.89 -2.30
N ARG A 62 -20.07 -1.64 -2.53
CA ARG A 62 -20.83 -1.27 -3.72
C ARG A 62 -20.01 -1.47 -5.01
N ASN A 63 -18.74 -1.07 -5.00
CA ASN A 63 -17.84 -1.30 -6.13
C ASN A 63 -17.69 -2.79 -6.43
N ARG A 64 -17.46 -3.62 -5.41
CA ARG A 64 -17.33 -5.07 -5.52
C ARG A 64 -18.58 -5.69 -6.16
N GLY A 65 -19.77 -5.31 -5.69
CA GLY A 65 -21.04 -5.75 -6.28
C GLY A 65 -21.18 -5.34 -7.75
N PHE A 66 -20.82 -4.10 -8.08
CA PHE A 66 -20.85 -3.59 -9.44
C PHE A 66 -19.87 -4.33 -10.37
N PHE A 67 -18.62 -4.51 -9.96
CA PHE A 67 -17.60 -5.23 -10.74
C PHE A 67 -17.94 -6.71 -10.90
N ARG A 68 -18.51 -7.34 -9.87
CA ARG A 68 -19.04 -8.70 -9.95
C ARG A 68 -20.17 -8.81 -10.98
N ALA A 69 -21.14 -7.89 -10.97
CA ALA A 69 -22.21 -7.86 -11.97
C ALA A 69 -21.69 -7.69 -13.41
N LYS A 70 -20.51 -7.06 -13.57
CA LYS A 70 -19.81 -6.92 -14.85
C LYS A 70 -18.89 -8.11 -15.19
N ASN A 71 -18.86 -9.16 -14.36
CA ASN A 71 -17.98 -10.33 -14.51
C ASN A 71 -16.48 -9.99 -14.62
N LEU A 72 -16.04 -8.91 -13.95
CA LEU A 72 -14.64 -8.50 -13.93
C LEU A 72 -13.87 -9.21 -12.81
N LEU A 73 -12.63 -9.59 -13.09
CA LEU A 73 -11.62 -9.84 -12.06
C LEU A 73 -10.87 -8.53 -11.79
N VAL A 74 -10.98 -8.00 -10.57
CA VAL A 74 -10.43 -6.70 -10.20
C VAL A 74 -9.19 -6.86 -9.33
N LEU A 75 -8.08 -6.24 -9.73
CA LEU A 75 -6.79 -6.30 -9.05
C LEU A 75 -6.43 -4.90 -8.51
N ASN A 76 -6.11 -4.77 -7.22
CA ASN A 76 -5.49 -3.58 -6.66
C ASN A 76 -3.97 -3.81 -6.58
N ILE A 77 -3.20 -3.10 -7.42
CA ILE A 77 -1.76 -3.24 -7.55
C ILE A 77 -1.09 -2.12 -6.73
N MET A 78 -0.40 -2.53 -5.66
CA MET A 78 0.23 -1.64 -4.69
C MET A 78 1.74 -1.89 -4.62
N SER A 79 2.55 -0.84 -4.47
CA SER A 79 4.01 -0.98 -4.36
C SER A 79 4.66 0.31 -3.87
N ALA A 80 5.98 0.31 -3.68
CA ALA A 80 6.74 1.55 -3.59
C ALA A 80 6.79 2.27 -4.95
N PRO A 81 7.12 3.58 -4.99
CA PRO A 81 7.50 4.24 -6.22
C PRO A 81 8.65 3.48 -6.92
N GLY A 82 8.55 3.31 -8.23
CA GLY A 82 9.61 2.68 -9.01
C GLY A 82 9.69 1.15 -8.94
N SER A 83 8.81 0.44 -8.23
CA SER A 83 8.79 -1.04 -8.22
C SER A 83 8.39 -1.66 -9.56
N GLY A 84 7.91 -0.86 -10.52
CA GLY A 84 7.61 -1.27 -11.89
C GLY A 84 6.15 -1.65 -12.15
N LYS A 85 5.17 -1.08 -11.41
CA LYS A 85 3.73 -1.37 -11.57
C LYS A 85 3.25 -1.21 -13.02
N THR A 86 3.42 -0.04 -13.64
CA THR A 86 3.02 0.21 -15.03
C THR A 86 3.60 -0.83 -15.99
N THR A 87 4.91 -1.11 -15.87
CA THR A 87 5.60 -2.09 -16.74
C THR A 87 5.13 -3.52 -16.50
N PHE A 88 4.82 -3.87 -15.25
CA PHE A 88 4.24 -5.15 -14.90
C PHE A 88 2.81 -5.31 -15.46
N ILE A 89 2.01 -4.25 -15.44
CA ILE A 89 0.66 -4.23 -16.02
C ILE A 89 0.72 -4.38 -17.54
N GLU A 90 1.61 -3.67 -18.23
CA GLU A 90 1.84 -3.85 -19.68
C GLU A 90 2.21 -5.29 -20.03
N ALA A 91 3.19 -5.85 -19.32
CA ALA A 91 3.62 -7.23 -19.53
C ALA A 91 2.51 -8.23 -19.18
N THR A 92 1.64 -7.90 -18.21
CA THR A 92 0.45 -8.71 -17.88
C THR A 92 -0.54 -8.69 -19.03
N ALA A 93 -0.85 -7.51 -19.60
CA ALA A 93 -1.74 -7.38 -20.76
C ALA A 93 -1.20 -8.17 -21.95
N GLN A 94 0.11 -8.09 -22.21
CA GLN A 94 0.77 -8.84 -23.28
C GLN A 94 0.68 -10.35 -23.05
N ALA A 95 0.92 -10.83 -21.83
CA ALA A 95 0.83 -12.26 -21.50
C ALA A 95 -0.61 -12.80 -21.57
N LEU A 96 -1.62 -11.92 -21.44
CA LEU A 96 -3.04 -12.25 -21.56
C LEU A 96 -3.61 -12.04 -22.97
N ALA A 97 -2.81 -11.52 -23.91
CA ALA A 97 -3.27 -11.15 -25.24
C ALA A 97 -3.97 -12.33 -25.94
N GLY A 98 -5.16 -12.06 -26.49
CA GLY A 98 -6.00 -13.08 -27.14
C GLY A 98 -6.78 -14.00 -26.19
N ARG A 99 -6.57 -13.89 -24.86
CA ARG A 99 -7.22 -14.75 -23.86
C ARG A 99 -8.10 -13.98 -22.87
N ALA A 100 -7.72 -12.74 -22.55
CA ALA A 100 -8.52 -11.85 -21.72
C ALA A 100 -8.20 -10.37 -22.00
N ARG A 101 -9.20 -9.50 -21.88
CA ARG A 101 -9.10 -8.06 -22.11
C ARG A 101 -8.88 -7.34 -20.78
N LEU A 102 -7.85 -6.50 -20.71
CA LEU A 102 -7.47 -5.77 -19.51
C LEU A 102 -7.68 -4.27 -19.70
N GLY A 103 -8.35 -3.63 -18.74
CA GLY A 103 -8.36 -2.17 -18.60
C GLY A 103 -7.69 -1.73 -17.29
N VAL A 104 -7.34 -0.45 -17.20
CA VAL A 104 -6.57 0.08 -16.07
C VAL A 104 -7.16 1.38 -15.53
N ILE A 105 -7.21 1.51 -14.21
CA ILE A 105 -7.36 2.79 -13.52
C ILE A 105 -6.02 3.12 -12.88
N VAL A 106 -5.44 4.27 -13.21
CA VAL A 106 -4.12 4.69 -12.74
C VAL A 106 -4.27 5.78 -11.71
N GLY A 107 -3.77 5.54 -10.49
CA GLY A 107 -3.66 6.53 -9.43
C GLY A 107 -2.26 7.12 -9.37
N ASP A 108 -2.15 8.42 -9.66
CA ASP A 108 -0.91 9.18 -9.49
C ASP A 108 -1.25 10.57 -8.89
N LEU A 109 -0.27 11.18 -8.23
CA LEU A 109 -0.46 12.48 -7.59
C LEU A 109 -0.73 13.57 -8.64
N ALA A 110 0.05 13.59 -9.73
CA ALA A 110 0.11 14.76 -10.59
C ALA A 110 0.19 14.51 -12.10
N THR A 111 0.64 13.33 -12.57
CA THR A 111 0.92 13.13 -13.99
C THR A 111 -0.03 12.13 -14.66
N ASP A 112 -0.22 12.28 -15.97
CA ASP A 112 -0.95 11.34 -16.83
C ASP A 112 0.02 10.36 -17.53
N ASN A 113 1.29 10.33 -17.12
CA ASN A 113 2.35 9.64 -17.86
C ASN A 113 2.10 8.13 -17.96
N ASP A 114 1.71 7.51 -16.85
CA ASP A 114 1.46 6.07 -16.78
C ASP A 114 0.20 5.69 -17.57
N ALA A 115 -0.90 6.45 -17.45
CA ALA A 115 -2.12 6.19 -18.22
C ALA A 115 -1.93 6.47 -19.73
N ALA A 116 -1.17 7.51 -20.11
CA ALA A 116 -0.82 7.77 -21.51
C ALA A 116 0.04 6.65 -22.09
N ARG A 117 1.03 6.17 -21.32
CA ARG A 117 1.87 5.04 -21.69
C ARG A 117 1.06 3.76 -21.91
N LEU A 118 0.13 3.43 -21.01
CA LEU A 118 -0.75 2.28 -21.15
C LEU A 118 -1.66 2.38 -22.38
N ARG A 119 -2.23 3.57 -22.65
CA ARG A 119 -3.02 3.82 -23.86
C ARG A 119 -2.20 3.67 -25.14
N ALA A 120 -0.94 4.13 -25.15
CA ALA A 120 -0.03 3.94 -26.28
C ALA A 120 0.29 2.45 -26.53
N ALA A 121 0.25 1.61 -25.49
CA ALA A 121 0.35 0.16 -25.59
C ALA A 121 -0.98 -0.54 -25.98
N GLY A 122 -2.04 0.22 -26.28
CA GLY A 122 -3.35 -0.31 -26.67
C GLY A 122 -4.22 -0.76 -25.50
N ILE A 123 -3.86 -0.41 -24.26
CA ILE A 123 -4.59 -0.80 -23.05
C ILE A 123 -5.52 0.37 -22.65
N PRO A 124 -6.86 0.17 -22.57
CA PRO A 124 -7.77 1.20 -22.07
C PRO A 124 -7.38 1.62 -20.65
N ALA A 125 -7.05 2.90 -20.46
CA ALA A 125 -6.62 3.41 -19.16
C ALA A 125 -7.25 4.76 -18.82
N ILE A 126 -7.67 4.92 -17.56
CA ILE A 126 -8.20 6.17 -16.99
C ILE A 126 -7.29 6.64 -15.86
N GLN A 127 -6.83 7.88 -15.95
CA GLN A 127 -6.07 8.53 -14.90
C GLN A 127 -6.98 9.07 -13.79
N VAL A 128 -6.55 8.88 -12.55
CA VAL A 128 -7.08 9.56 -11.36
C VAL A 128 -5.93 10.38 -10.78
N SER A 129 -6.04 11.71 -10.87
CA SER A 129 -5.13 12.60 -10.14
C SER A 129 -5.60 12.69 -8.69
N THR A 130 -4.76 12.23 -7.76
CA THR A 130 -5.07 12.26 -6.32
C THR A 130 -4.68 13.59 -5.66
N GLY A 131 -3.99 14.47 -6.39
CA GLY A 131 -3.46 15.72 -5.88
C GLY A 131 -2.42 15.46 -4.79
N THR A 132 -2.79 15.71 -3.53
CA THR A 132 -1.93 15.47 -2.36
C THR A 132 -2.24 14.15 -1.64
N VAL A 133 -3.29 13.42 -2.05
CA VAL A 133 -3.68 12.17 -1.40
C VAL A 133 -2.74 11.04 -1.83
N CYS A 134 -2.21 10.30 -0.85
CA CYS A 134 -1.20 9.27 -1.04
C CYS A 134 -1.73 7.86 -1.39
N HIS A 135 -3.03 7.74 -1.68
CA HIS A 135 -3.72 6.48 -1.99
C HIS A 135 -4.96 6.75 -2.85
N LEU A 136 -5.50 5.71 -3.48
CA LEU A 136 -6.86 5.71 -4.04
C LEU A 136 -7.89 5.31 -2.99
N ASP A 137 -9.08 5.88 -3.06
CA ASP A 137 -10.25 5.44 -2.30
C ASP A 137 -11.33 4.82 -3.22
N ALA A 138 -12.31 4.13 -2.63
CA ALA A 138 -13.38 3.47 -3.40
C ALA A 138 -14.22 4.45 -4.23
N ALA A 139 -14.39 5.69 -3.78
CA ALA A 139 -15.17 6.70 -4.50
C ALA A 139 -14.43 7.15 -5.78
N MET A 140 -13.11 7.34 -5.70
CA MET A 140 -12.25 7.66 -6.83
C MET A 140 -12.31 6.55 -7.89
N VAL A 141 -12.17 5.30 -7.46
CA VAL A 141 -12.25 4.13 -8.34
C VAL A 141 -13.62 4.04 -9.01
N SER A 142 -14.71 4.25 -8.28
CA SER A 142 -16.07 4.22 -8.83
C SER A 142 -16.28 5.25 -9.95
N ARG A 143 -15.78 6.48 -9.77
CA ARG A 143 -15.88 7.54 -10.79
C ARG A 143 -15.01 7.27 -12.01
N ALA A 144 -13.83 6.69 -11.82
CA ALA A 144 -12.94 6.33 -12.92
C ALA A 144 -13.50 5.15 -13.73
N ALA A 145 -14.05 4.14 -13.05
CA ALA A 145 -14.63 2.97 -13.68
C ALA A 145 -15.79 3.30 -14.64
N GLN A 146 -16.57 4.36 -14.35
CA GLN A 146 -17.65 4.82 -15.22
C GLN A 146 -17.18 5.40 -16.57
N GLN A 147 -15.89 5.70 -16.71
CA GLN A 147 -15.30 6.23 -17.93
C GLN A 147 -14.71 5.14 -18.84
N LEU A 148 -14.66 3.89 -18.35
CA LEU A 148 -14.26 2.73 -19.13
C LEU A 148 -15.48 1.99 -19.67
N ASP A 149 -15.37 1.45 -20.88
CA ASP A 149 -16.31 0.45 -21.38
C ASP A 149 -16.04 -0.90 -20.70
N LEU A 150 -16.55 -1.06 -19.48
CA LEU A 150 -16.30 -2.24 -18.65
C LEU A 150 -16.90 -3.53 -19.23
N ASP A 151 -17.95 -3.44 -20.05
CA ASP A 151 -18.54 -4.61 -20.71
C ASP A 151 -17.59 -5.19 -21.79
N SER A 152 -16.63 -4.38 -22.24
CA SER A 152 -15.56 -4.80 -23.14
C SER A 152 -14.33 -5.38 -22.43
N LEU A 153 -14.37 -5.59 -21.11
CA LEU A 153 -13.22 -6.03 -20.32
C LEU A 153 -13.48 -7.35 -19.59
N ASP A 154 -12.40 -8.02 -19.23
CA ASP A 154 -12.39 -9.26 -18.45
C ASP A 154 -11.66 -9.07 -17.11
N LEU A 155 -10.67 -8.16 -17.10
CA LEU A 155 -9.90 -7.78 -15.94
C LEU A 155 -9.86 -6.25 -15.83
N LEU A 156 -9.84 -5.77 -14.59
CA LEU A 156 -9.59 -4.37 -14.25
C LEU A 156 -8.40 -4.28 -13.29
N CYS A 157 -7.30 -3.69 -13.72
CA CYS A 157 -6.19 -3.35 -12.84
C CYS A 157 -6.39 -1.94 -12.28
N ILE A 158 -6.34 -1.80 -10.97
CA ILE A 158 -6.24 -0.52 -10.29
C ILE A 158 -4.76 -0.36 -9.91
N GLU A 159 -4.02 0.42 -10.68
CA GLU A 159 -2.67 0.80 -10.32
C GLU A 159 -2.75 1.88 -9.23
N ASN A 160 -2.51 1.49 -7.98
CA ASN A 160 -2.57 2.42 -6.85
C ASN A 160 -1.37 3.37 -6.85
N VAL A 161 -1.45 4.42 -6.03
CA VAL A 161 -0.32 5.33 -5.81
C VAL A 161 0.88 4.55 -5.29
N GLY A 162 2.09 4.90 -5.74
CA GLY A 162 3.34 4.32 -5.23
C GLY A 162 3.55 4.67 -3.75
N ASN A 163 3.01 3.87 -2.84
CA ASN A 163 3.10 4.04 -1.40
C ASN A 163 2.91 2.69 -0.69
N LEU A 164 3.73 2.41 0.32
CA LEU A 164 3.67 1.15 1.08
C LEU A 164 2.92 1.24 2.41
N VAL A 165 2.35 2.41 2.71
CA VAL A 165 1.70 2.73 4.00
C VAL A 165 0.23 3.03 3.76
N CYS A 166 -0.08 4.16 3.12
CA CYS A 166 -1.47 4.65 3.00
C CYS A 166 -2.43 3.64 2.34
N PRO A 167 -2.06 2.93 1.25
CA PRO A 167 -3.00 2.05 0.56
C PRO A 167 -3.48 0.84 1.38
N ALA A 168 -2.78 0.46 2.45
CA ALA A 168 -3.09 -0.74 3.22
C ALA A 168 -4.51 -0.71 3.84
N ASP A 169 -4.96 0.46 4.25
CA ASP A 169 -6.21 0.66 4.99
C ASP A 169 -7.45 0.87 4.09
N PHE A 170 -7.26 1.00 2.77
CA PHE A 170 -8.34 1.38 1.85
C PHE A 170 -8.71 0.23 0.91
N ASP A 171 -9.83 -0.42 1.23
CA ASP A 171 -10.53 -1.32 0.31
C ASP A 171 -11.14 -0.53 -0.85
N LEU A 172 -10.94 -0.99 -2.09
CA LEU A 172 -11.44 -0.36 -3.30
C LEU A 172 -12.58 -1.15 -3.96
N GLY A 173 -12.90 -2.32 -3.41
CA GLY A 173 -13.82 -3.29 -3.99
C GLY A 173 -13.13 -4.30 -4.91
N GLU A 174 -11.80 -4.43 -4.83
CA GLU A 174 -11.01 -5.42 -5.57
C GLU A 174 -11.29 -6.86 -5.13
N ASP A 175 -11.04 -7.81 -6.04
CA ASP A 175 -11.02 -9.24 -5.73
C ASP A 175 -9.64 -9.67 -5.18
N LEU A 176 -8.56 -9.12 -5.74
CA LEU A 176 -7.19 -9.42 -5.32
C LEU A 176 -6.40 -8.16 -4.99
N ARG A 177 -5.64 -8.26 -3.89
CA ARG A 177 -4.65 -7.29 -3.46
C ARG A 177 -3.29 -7.84 -3.87
N VAL A 178 -2.64 -7.14 -4.78
CA VAL A 178 -1.36 -7.55 -5.38
C VAL A 178 -0.29 -6.56 -4.94
N VAL A 179 0.63 -6.99 -4.10
CA VAL A 179 1.74 -6.16 -3.64
C VAL A 179 2.99 -6.50 -4.43
N LEU A 180 3.58 -5.50 -5.07
CA LEU A 180 4.85 -5.61 -5.77
C LEU A 180 6.00 -5.15 -4.85
N MET A 181 7.08 -5.90 -4.85
CA MET A 181 8.37 -5.53 -4.26
C MET A 181 9.46 -5.86 -5.27
N SER A 182 10.22 -4.87 -5.73
CA SER A 182 11.33 -5.15 -6.63
C SER A 182 12.58 -5.56 -5.86
N VAL A 183 13.41 -6.42 -6.48
CA VAL A 183 14.68 -6.89 -5.90
C VAL A 183 15.65 -5.74 -5.59
N THR A 184 15.48 -4.58 -6.22
CA THR A 184 16.31 -3.39 -5.99
C THR A 184 15.95 -2.63 -4.72
N GLU A 185 14.92 -3.05 -3.97
CA GLU A 185 14.45 -2.33 -2.79
C GLU A 185 14.79 -3.01 -1.46
N GLY A 186 15.49 -4.15 -1.50
CA GLY A 186 15.89 -4.93 -0.32
C GLY A 186 14.86 -5.97 0.13
N GLU A 187 15.32 -6.95 0.90
CA GLU A 187 14.59 -8.16 1.30
C GLU A 187 13.63 -7.94 2.47
N ASP A 188 13.79 -6.83 3.21
CA ASP A 188 13.18 -6.61 4.52
C ASP A 188 11.87 -5.80 4.49
N LYS A 189 11.39 -5.40 3.31
CA LYS A 189 10.13 -4.64 3.20
C LYS A 189 8.92 -5.30 3.83
N PRO A 190 8.71 -6.63 3.74
CA PRO A 190 7.57 -7.26 4.39
C PRO A 190 7.57 -6.99 5.89
N LEU A 191 8.75 -6.97 6.52
CA LEU A 191 8.92 -6.69 7.94
C LEU A 191 8.75 -5.20 8.27
N LYS A 192 9.14 -4.31 7.36
CA LYS A 192 9.03 -2.85 7.53
C LYS A 192 7.61 -2.30 7.27
N TYR A 193 6.84 -2.95 6.40
CA TYR A 193 5.49 -2.52 6.01
C TYR A 193 4.43 -3.62 6.23
N PRO A 194 4.34 -4.19 7.45
CA PRO A 194 3.55 -5.40 7.67
C PRO A 194 2.06 -5.27 7.30
N PRO A 195 1.34 -4.16 7.55
CA PRO A 195 -0.08 -4.05 7.20
C PRO A 195 -0.34 -4.28 5.71
N LEU A 196 0.47 -3.66 4.83
CA LEU A 196 0.29 -3.78 3.39
C LEU A 196 0.53 -5.22 2.94
N PHE A 197 1.68 -5.80 3.30
CA PHE A 197 2.05 -7.16 2.91
C PHE A 197 1.12 -8.20 3.51
N HIS A 198 0.68 -8.01 4.77
CA HIS A 198 -0.26 -8.91 5.41
C HIS A 198 -1.63 -8.90 4.72
N SER A 199 -2.07 -7.77 4.16
CA SER A 199 -3.33 -7.70 3.41
C SER A 199 -3.27 -8.26 1.98
N ALA A 200 -2.08 -8.66 1.51
CA ALA A 200 -1.87 -9.06 0.14
C ALA A 200 -2.38 -10.49 -0.10
N HIS A 201 -3.24 -10.66 -1.09
CA HIS A 201 -3.59 -11.97 -1.63
C HIS A 201 -2.45 -12.56 -2.48
N VAL A 202 -1.68 -11.67 -3.12
CA VAL A 202 -0.54 -12.02 -3.95
C VAL A 202 0.63 -11.08 -3.66
N ALA A 203 1.82 -11.64 -3.46
CA ALA A 203 3.07 -10.89 -3.44
C ALA A 203 3.88 -11.19 -4.71
N VAL A 204 4.35 -10.15 -5.39
CA VAL A 204 5.13 -10.26 -6.63
C VAL A 204 6.52 -9.66 -6.41
N LEU A 205 7.54 -10.50 -6.46
CA LEU A 205 8.92 -10.08 -6.56
C LEU A 205 9.21 -9.67 -8.00
N THR A 206 9.43 -8.38 -8.24
CA THR A 206 9.65 -7.82 -9.59
C THR A 206 11.12 -7.54 -9.87
N LYS A 207 11.44 -7.39 -11.16
CA LYS A 207 12.80 -7.11 -11.67
C LYS A 207 13.80 -8.20 -11.27
N CYS A 208 13.37 -9.46 -11.18
CA CYS A 208 14.24 -10.58 -10.78
C CYS A 208 15.48 -10.74 -11.67
N ASP A 209 15.43 -10.25 -12.90
CA ASP A 209 16.57 -10.13 -13.82
C ASP A 209 17.70 -9.22 -13.31
N LEU A 210 17.45 -8.38 -12.31
CA LEU A 210 18.44 -7.52 -11.65
C LEU A 210 18.94 -8.09 -10.32
N ALA A 211 18.47 -9.27 -9.88
CA ALA A 211 18.76 -9.78 -8.54
C ALA A 211 20.27 -9.90 -8.27
N ALA A 212 21.04 -10.43 -9.23
CA ALA A 212 22.48 -10.56 -9.09
C ALA A 212 23.18 -9.19 -8.99
N ALA A 213 22.78 -8.23 -9.83
CA ALA A 213 23.35 -6.87 -9.83
C ALA A 213 23.01 -6.10 -8.54
N ALA A 214 21.86 -6.37 -7.95
CA ALA A 214 21.42 -5.79 -6.69
C ALA A 214 22.01 -6.48 -5.45
N GLY A 215 22.71 -7.62 -5.60
CA GLY A 215 23.16 -8.44 -4.47
C GLY A 215 22.00 -9.03 -3.66
N PHE A 216 20.84 -9.25 -4.30
CA PHE A 216 19.59 -9.61 -3.64
C PHE A 216 19.62 -11.04 -3.10
N ASN A 217 19.31 -11.20 -1.81
CA ASN A 217 19.16 -12.50 -1.16
C ASN A 217 17.71 -13.00 -1.29
N ARG A 218 17.48 -13.78 -2.35
CA ARG A 218 16.17 -14.36 -2.65
C ARG A 218 15.56 -15.15 -1.49
N ASP A 219 16.34 -16.01 -0.84
CA ASP A 219 15.79 -16.90 0.20
C ASP A 219 15.38 -16.12 1.45
N LEU A 220 16.14 -15.08 1.80
CA LEU A 220 15.77 -14.16 2.88
C LEU A 220 14.49 -13.40 2.55
N ALA A 221 14.34 -12.88 1.33
CA ALA A 221 13.12 -12.19 0.91
C ALA A 221 11.89 -13.10 0.97
N LEU A 222 12.02 -14.34 0.49
CA LEU A 222 10.94 -15.32 0.54
C LEU A 222 10.59 -15.72 1.99
N ALA A 223 11.59 -15.83 2.87
CA ALA A 223 11.35 -16.09 4.29
C ALA A 223 10.58 -14.92 4.95
N ASN A 224 10.98 -13.67 4.67
CA ASN A 224 10.31 -12.48 5.17
C ASN A 224 8.87 -12.36 4.67
N LEU A 225 8.65 -12.60 3.37
CA LEU A 225 7.31 -12.65 2.78
C LEU A 225 6.44 -13.70 3.44
N ARG A 226 6.93 -14.94 3.59
CA ARG A 226 6.15 -16.02 4.23
C ARG A 226 5.85 -15.74 5.70
N ARG A 227 6.72 -15.02 6.41
CA ARG A 227 6.50 -14.64 7.80
C ARG A 227 5.31 -13.67 7.96
N ILE A 228 5.14 -12.74 7.03
CA ILE A 228 4.10 -11.68 7.11
C ILE A 228 2.84 -12.04 6.33
N SER A 229 3.04 -12.59 5.13
CA SER A 229 2.03 -12.91 4.11
C SER A 229 1.94 -14.42 3.88
N HIS A 230 1.83 -15.21 4.95
CA HIS A 230 1.84 -16.68 4.90
C HIS A 230 0.75 -17.30 3.99
N HIS A 231 -0.36 -16.58 3.78
CA HIS A 231 -1.46 -16.99 2.91
C HIS A 231 -1.31 -16.50 1.46
N ALA A 232 -0.43 -15.53 1.21
CA ALA A 232 -0.29 -14.91 -0.10
C ALA A 232 0.39 -15.86 -1.09
N ARG A 233 -0.10 -15.88 -2.33
CA ARG A 233 0.63 -16.52 -3.41
C ARG A 233 1.84 -15.66 -3.78
N ILE A 234 3.01 -16.27 -3.92
CA ILE A 234 4.24 -15.55 -4.31
C ILE A 234 4.54 -15.83 -5.78
N PHE A 235 4.80 -14.78 -6.55
CA PHE A 235 5.36 -14.85 -7.90
C PHE A 235 6.69 -14.12 -7.96
N GLU A 236 7.61 -14.65 -8.74
CA GLU A 236 8.88 -14.03 -9.07
C GLU A 236 8.87 -13.75 -10.57
N VAL A 237 9.04 -12.49 -10.95
CA VAL A 237 8.86 -12.06 -12.34
C VAL A 237 9.92 -11.07 -12.79
N SER A 238 10.17 -11.09 -14.09
CA SER A 238 10.74 -9.97 -14.82
C SER A 238 9.83 -9.59 -15.97
N ALA A 239 9.23 -8.41 -15.88
CA ALA A 239 8.49 -7.83 -17.00
C ALA A 239 9.42 -7.49 -18.18
N ARG A 240 10.73 -7.35 -17.95
CA ARG A 240 11.73 -7.06 -18.98
C ARG A 240 12.07 -8.28 -19.83
N THR A 241 12.29 -9.44 -19.20
CA THR A 241 12.65 -10.69 -19.90
C THR A 241 11.45 -11.57 -20.20
N GLY A 242 10.31 -11.34 -19.53
CA GLY A 242 9.11 -12.18 -19.59
C GLY A 242 9.12 -13.32 -18.57
N ASP A 243 10.20 -13.52 -17.82
CA ASP A 243 10.32 -14.60 -16.85
C ASP A 243 9.21 -14.51 -15.80
N GLY A 244 8.56 -15.64 -15.53
CA GLY A 244 7.45 -15.75 -14.57
C GLY A 244 6.11 -15.17 -15.03
N MET A 245 6.07 -14.35 -16.09
CA MET A 245 4.84 -13.68 -16.55
C MET A 245 3.79 -14.66 -17.08
N ALA A 246 4.21 -15.76 -17.72
CA ALA A 246 3.29 -16.81 -18.16
C ALA A 246 2.57 -17.49 -16.97
N ALA A 247 3.32 -17.86 -15.92
CA ALA A 247 2.74 -18.47 -14.72
C ALA A 247 1.80 -17.52 -13.99
N TRP A 248 2.12 -16.22 -13.98
CA TRP A 248 1.25 -15.16 -13.48
C TRP A 248 -0.06 -15.05 -14.28
N ALA A 249 0.01 -15.01 -15.61
CA ALA A 249 -1.17 -14.94 -16.47
C ALA A 249 -2.08 -16.18 -16.31
N GLU A 250 -1.51 -17.38 -16.24
CA GLU A 250 -2.29 -18.61 -15.97
C GLU A 250 -2.98 -18.60 -14.60
N TYR A 251 -2.34 -18.00 -13.60
CA TYR A 251 -2.98 -17.81 -12.30
C TYR A 251 -4.20 -16.89 -12.41
N LEU A 252 -4.07 -15.73 -13.06
CA LEU A 252 -5.18 -14.80 -13.24
C LEU A 252 -6.36 -15.42 -13.98
N LEU A 253 -6.10 -16.18 -15.04
CA LEU A 253 -7.14 -16.85 -15.82
C LEU A 253 -7.87 -17.92 -15.00
N ARG A 254 -7.16 -18.68 -14.17
CA ARG A 254 -7.78 -19.63 -13.24
C ARG A 254 -8.62 -18.95 -12.18
N VAL A 255 -8.13 -17.87 -11.57
CA VAL A 255 -8.90 -17.13 -10.56
C VAL A 255 -10.16 -16.53 -11.17
N ARG A 256 -10.09 -15.99 -12.38
CA ARG A 256 -11.27 -15.46 -13.09
C ARG A 256 -12.34 -16.52 -13.34
N GLN A 257 -11.93 -17.76 -13.62
CA GLN A 257 -12.85 -18.88 -13.87
C GLN A 257 -13.40 -19.50 -12.59
N ALA A 258 -12.81 -19.22 -11.42
CA ALA A 258 -13.29 -19.75 -10.16
C ALA A 258 -14.64 -19.13 -9.79
N PRO A 259 -15.56 -19.90 -9.17
CA PRO A 259 -16.80 -19.35 -8.62
C PRO A 259 -16.47 -18.24 -7.64
N LYS A 260 -17.11 -17.07 -7.79
CA LYS A 260 -17.00 -16.01 -6.79
C LYS A 260 -17.83 -16.42 -5.56
N PRO A 261 -17.35 -16.23 -4.32
CA PRO A 261 -18.11 -16.55 -3.12
C PRO A 261 -19.50 -15.88 -3.18
N ASP A 262 -20.54 -16.65 -2.81
CA ASP A 262 -21.99 -16.44 -3.02
C ASP A 262 -22.56 -17.04 -4.33
N ASP A 263 -22.33 -18.34 -4.55
CA ASP A 263 -23.31 -19.27 -5.13
C ASP A 263 -23.91 -20.11 -3.98
#